data_AF-A0A7Y2A7Q4-F1
#
_entry.id   AF-A0A7Y2A7Q4-F1
#
_cell.length_a   1.000
_cell.length_b   1.000
_cell.length_c   1.000
_cell.angle_alpha   90.00
_cell.angle_beta   90.00
_cell.angle_gamma   90.00
#
_symmetry.space_group_name_H-M   'P 1'
#
loop_
_entity.id
_entity.type
_entity.pdbx_description
1 polymer ?
#
loop_
_entity_poly.entity_id
_entity_poly.type
_entity_poly.pdbx_seq_one_letter_code
_entity_poly.pdbx_strand_id
1 'polypeptide(L)'
;MNEFLSPVSKSVCAHREVLAEGTLGKQMRLHSESNGLPDLSGVKLAFIGVQENRNDVNYLGEDLTFDILRKNLYSLYPGNWSHRMVDLGDIEKGATVKDSYFAV
;
A
#
# COMPACT_ATOMS: atom_id res chain seq x y z
N MET A 1 4.88 -4.70 -13.76
CA MET A 1 4.67 -4.02 -12.46
C MET A 1 3.30 -3.36 -12.38
N ASN A 2 2.94 -2.41 -13.27
CA ASN A 2 1.61 -1.77 -13.24
C ASN A 2 0.42 -2.75 -13.34
N GLU A 3 0.60 -3.85 -14.07
CA GLU A 3 -0.43 -4.89 -14.26
C GLU A 3 -0.66 -5.78 -13.03
N PHE A 4 0.19 -5.68 -12.00
CA PHE A 4 0.13 -6.53 -10.80
C PHE A 4 -0.33 -5.78 -9.56
N LEU A 5 -0.52 -4.45 -9.66
CA LEU A 5 -0.90 -3.61 -8.53
C LEU A 5 -2.42 -3.55 -8.41
N SER A 6 -2.95 -3.99 -7.27
CA SER A 6 -4.31 -3.69 -6.83
C SER A 6 -4.31 -2.36 -6.05
N PRO A 7 -5.35 -1.52 -6.21
CA PRO A 7 -5.42 -0.24 -5.52
C PRO A 7 -5.56 -0.41 -4.01
N VAL A 8 -5.14 0.61 -3.25
CA VAL A 8 -5.38 0.68 -1.81
C VAL A 8 -6.89 0.54 -1.53
N SER A 9 -7.24 -0.29 -0.53
CA SER A 9 -8.64 -0.63 -0.24
C SER A 9 -9.52 0.60 0.01
N LYS A 10 -10.81 0.47 -0.32
CA LYS A 10 -11.81 1.53 -0.02
C LYS A 10 -11.88 1.86 1.45
N SER A 11 -11.68 0.87 2.33
CA SER A 11 -11.71 1.07 3.78
C SER A 11 -10.57 1.95 4.25
N VAL A 12 -9.36 1.74 3.71
CA VAL A 12 -8.19 2.57 4.02
C VAL A 12 -8.36 3.97 3.44
N CYS A 13 -8.85 4.08 2.19
CA CYS A 13 -9.11 5.38 1.57
C CYS A 13 -10.16 6.18 2.37
N ALA A 14 -11.26 5.56 2.81
CA ALA A 14 -12.27 6.22 3.63
C ALA A 14 -11.73 6.65 4.99
N HIS A 15 -10.91 5.81 5.65
CA HIS A 15 -10.24 6.16 6.90
C HIS A 15 -9.32 7.37 6.72
N ARG A 16 -8.56 7.43 5.62
CA ARG A 16 -7.70 8.58 5.30
C ARG A 16 -8.48 9.88 5.28
N GLU A 17 -9.68 9.91 4.69
CA GLU A 17 -10.43 11.16 4.51
C GLU A 17 -10.78 11.86 5.82
N VAL A 18 -10.99 11.10 6.90
CA VAL A 18 -11.34 11.64 8.22
C VAL A 18 -10.12 12.01 9.08
N LEU A 19 -8.90 11.76 8.60
CA LEU A 19 -7.67 12.14 9.30
C LEU A 19 -7.39 13.65 9.20
N ALA A 20 -6.63 14.17 10.15
CA ALA A 20 -6.13 15.54 10.09
C ALA A 20 -5.19 15.72 8.88
N GLU A 21 -5.28 16.88 8.20
CA GLU A 21 -4.52 17.18 6.98
C GLU A 21 -2.99 17.01 7.13
N GLY A 22 -2.45 17.18 8.34
CA GLY A 22 -1.01 17.03 8.61
C GLY A 22 -0.49 15.59 8.71
N THR A 23 -1.34 14.56 8.65
CA THR A 23 -0.89 13.17 8.79
C THR A 23 -0.27 12.62 7.50
N LEU A 24 0.57 11.59 7.63
CA LEU A 24 1.25 10.92 6.53
C LEU A 24 0.28 10.52 5.42
N GLY A 25 -0.84 9.90 5.77
CA GLY A 25 -1.83 9.46 4.80
C GLY A 25 -2.35 10.61 3.94
N LYS A 26 -2.62 11.77 4.53
CA LYS A 26 -3.08 12.97 3.81
C LYS A 26 -1.99 13.57 2.91
N GLN A 27 -0.73 13.50 3.34
CA GLN A 27 0.43 14.00 2.58
C GLN A 27 0.91 13.06 1.45
N MET A 28 0.47 11.81 1.45
CA MET A 28 0.82 10.80 0.44
C MET A 28 -0.09 10.83 -0.78
N ARG A 29 0.49 10.51 -1.96
CA ARG A 29 -0.29 10.14 -3.15
C ARG A 29 -0.67 8.65 -3.05
N LEU A 30 -1.85 8.29 -3.55
CA LEU A 30 -2.37 6.92 -3.47
C LEU A 30 -2.75 6.40 -4.84
N HIS A 31 -2.39 5.14 -5.10
CA HIS A 31 -3.10 4.31 -6.06
C HIS A 31 -4.45 3.92 -5.46
N SER A 32 -5.54 4.48 -5.98
CA SER A 32 -6.91 4.17 -5.56
C SER A 32 -7.77 3.79 -6.76
N GLU A 33 -8.87 3.07 -6.53
CA GLU A 33 -9.83 2.76 -7.61
C GLU A 33 -10.34 4.03 -8.32
N SER A 34 -10.52 5.13 -7.58
CA SER A 34 -11.09 6.37 -8.12
C SER A 34 -10.09 7.18 -8.96
N ASN A 35 -8.80 7.12 -8.60
CA ASN A 35 -7.78 8.02 -9.16
C ASN A 35 -6.74 7.28 -10.00
N GLY A 36 -6.76 5.95 -10.00
CA GLY A 36 -5.76 5.13 -10.67
C GLY A 36 -4.37 5.31 -10.07
N LEU A 37 -3.35 4.89 -10.83
CA LEU A 37 -1.96 4.95 -10.40
C LEU A 37 -1.44 6.40 -10.47
N PRO A 38 -0.88 6.95 -9.36
CA PRO A 38 -0.41 8.33 -9.34
C PRO A 38 0.90 8.53 -10.11
N ASP A 39 1.14 9.77 -10.56
CA ASP A 39 2.43 10.17 -11.11
C ASP A 39 3.55 10.04 -10.07
N LEU A 40 4.60 9.32 -10.46
CA LEU A 40 5.76 8.99 -9.63
C LEU A 40 6.91 10.00 -9.78
N SER A 41 6.76 11.04 -10.61
CA SER A 41 7.81 12.02 -10.88
C SER A 41 8.28 12.69 -9.59
N GLY A 42 9.54 12.41 -9.23
CA GLY A 42 10.22 12.94 -8.04
C GLY A 42 9.63 12.50 -6.69
N VAL A 43 8.91 11.37 -6.68
CA VAL A 43 8.71 10.54 -5.48
C VAL A 43 10.06 9.98 -5.04
N LYS A 44 10.31 9.93 -3.73
CA LYS A 44 11.55 9.37 -3.15
C LYS A 44 11.31 8.13 -2.29
N LEU A 45 10.07 7.87 -1.92
CA LEU A 45 9.68 6.70 -1.14
C LEU A 45 8.33 6.18 -1.65
N ALA A 46 8.26 4.89 -1.92
CA ALA A 46 7.06 4.19 -2.32
C ALA A 46 6.78 3.04 -1.36
N PHE A 47 5.50 2.86 -1.04
CA PHE A 47 4.99 1.72 -0.29
C PHE A 47 4.25 0.79 -1.25
N ILE A 48 4.52 -0.51 -1.13
CA ILE A 48 3.82 -1.60 -1.82
C ILE A 48 3.60 -2.68 -0.77
N GLY A 49 2.37 -3.16 -0.63
CA GLY A 49 2.09 -4.36 0.15
C GLY A 49 2.19 -5.60 -0.74
N VAL A 50 2.85 -6.66 -0.28
CA VAL A 50 2.92 -7.92 -1.03
C VAL A 50 2.20 -8.97 -0.20
N GLN A 51 1.03 -9.42 -0.65
CA GLN A 51 0.15 -10.30 0.14
C GLN A 51 0.59 -11.78 0.08
N GLU A 52 1.89 -12.06 0.02
CA GLU A 52 2.45 -13.41 -0.05
C GLU A 52 2.86 -13.91 1.33
N ASN A 53 2.15 -14.91 1.86
CA ASN A 53 2.45 -15.57 3.13
C ASN A 53 2.57 -17.10 3.03
N ARG A 54 2.53 -17.70 1.83
CA ARG A 54 2.51 -19.17 1.66
C ARG A 54 3.81 -19.88 2.07
N ASN A 55 4.90 -19.14 2.22
CA ASN A 55 6.18 -19.65 2.74
C ASN A 55 6.36 -19.43 4.25
N ASP A 56 5.31 -19.00 4.98
CA ASP A 56 5.34 -19.02 6.44
C ASP A 56 5.51 -20.47 6.94
N VAL A 57 6.41 -20.65 7.91
CA VAL A 57 6.65 -21.93 8.59
C VAL A 57 5.37 -22.48 9.22
N ASN A 58 4.46 -21.60 9.64
CA ASN A 58 3.17 -21.95 10.24
C ASN A 58 2.00 -21.47 9.39
N TYR A 59 2.09 -21.55 8.06
CA TYR A 59 0.99 -21.16 7.18
C TYR A 59 -0.28 -22.00 7.47
N LEU A 60 -1.36 -21.33 7.90
CA LEU A 60 -2.64 -21.96 8.23
C LEU A 60 -3.73 -21.68 7.18
N GLY A 61 -3.36 -21.09 6.04
CA GLY A 61 -4.32 -20.75 4.99
C GLY A 61 -4.92 -19.34 5.11
N GLU A 62 -4.38 -18.49 5.98
CA GLU A 62 -4.92 -17.14 6.20
C GLU A 62 -4.64 -16.18 5.04
N ASP A 63 -5.57 -15.24 4.84
CA ASP A 63 -5.41 -14.11 3.94
C ASP A 63 -4.69 -12.96 4.63
N LEU A 64 -3.74 -12.37 3.91
CA LEU A 64 -2.92 -11.29 4.40
C LEU A 64 -3.48 -9.96 3.89
N THR A 65 -3.78 -9.04 4.80
CA THR A 65 -4.18 -7.67 4.47
C THR A 65 -3.31 -6.68 5.23
N PHE A 66 -3.00 -5.56 4.58
CA PHE A 66 -2.24 -4.46 5.18
C PHE A 66 -3.13 -3.30 5.63
N ASP A 67 -4.46 -3.46 5.61
CA ASP A 67 -5.40 -2.37 5.89
C ASP A 67 -5.21 -1.74 7.27
N ILE A 68 -5.08 -2.57 8.31
CA ILE A 68 -4.87 -2.08 9.68
C ILE A 68 -3.52 -1.38 9.79
N LEU A 69 -2.48 -1.93 9.17
CA LEU A 69 -1.15 -1.32 9.15
C LEU A 69 -1.20 0.03 8.45
N ARG A 70 -1.82 0.13 7.28
CA ARG A 70 -1.99 1.37 6.53
C ARG A 70 -2.76 2.41 7.33
N LYS A 71 -3.90 2.05 7.95
CA LYS A 71 -4.69 2.98 8.77
C LYS A 71 -3.87 3.57 9.91
N ASN A 72 -3.07 2.76 10.60
CA ASN A 72 -2.17 3.22 11.65
C ASN A 72 -1.04 4.11 11.09
N LEU A 73 -0.34 3.65 10.04
CA LEU A 73 0.71 4.42 9.37
C LEU A 73 0.21 5.79 8.89
N TYR A 74 -0.97 5.82 8.25
CA TYR A 74 -1.58 7.03 7.71
C TYR A 74 -1.93 8.05 8.79
N SER A 75 -2.12 7.59 10.03
CA SER A 75 -2.48 8.43 11.18
C SER A 75 -1.26 9.06 11.86
N LEU A 76 -0.04 8.62 11.52
CA LEU A 76 1.18 9.22 12.03
C LEU A 76 1.47 10.57 11.37
N TYR A 77 2.25 11.42 12.03
CA TYR A 77 2.75 12.67 11.45
C TYR A 77 4.16 12.47 10.86
N PRO A 78 4.47 13.08 9.68
CA PRO A 78 5.76 12.91 8.98
C PRO A 78 6.98 13.47 9.72
N GLY A 79 6.79 14.29 10.75
CA GLY A 79 7.88 15.01 11.40
C GLY A 79 8.63 15.89 10.40
N ASN A 80 9.96 15.74 10.34
CA ASN A 80 10.85 16.55 9.49
C ASN A 80 11.03 15.98 8.07
N TRP A 81 10.28 14.95 7.68
CA TRP A 81 10.41 14.34 6.35
C TRP A 81 9.70 15.21 5.31
N SER A 82 10.46 15.72 4.33
CA SER A 82 9.93 16.60 3.26
C SER A 82 9.81 15.91 1.90
N HIS A 83 10.12 14.62 1.83
CA HIS A 83 10.12 13.88 0.58
C HIS A 83 8.71 13.47 0.14
N ARG A 84 8.46 13.52 -1.18
CA ARG A 84 7.22 13.01 -1.76
C ARG A 84 7.16 11.49 -1.62
N MET A 85 6.04 11.03 -1.08
CA MET A 85 5.74 9.63 -0.78
C MET A 85 4.51 9.17 -1.56
N VAL A 86 4.46 7.88 -1.88
CA VAL A 86 3.34 7.24 -2.57
C VAL A 86 3.02 5.87 -1.96
N ASP A 87 1.74 5.51 -1.86
CA ASP A 87 1.32 4.12 -1.68
C ASP A 87 0.76 3.61 -3.01
N LEU A 88 1.36 2.55 -3.53
CA LEU A 88 1.02 1.95 -4.81
C LEU A 88 -0.02 0.84 -4.68
N GLY A 89 -0.50 0.56 -3.47
CA GLY A 89 -1.43 -0.50 -3.17
C GLY A 89 -0.73 -1.84 -2.95
N ASP A 90 -1.37 -2.91 -3.39
CA ASP A 90 -0.95 -4.27 -3.08
C ASP A 90 -0.58 -5.07 -4.33
N ILE A 91 0.25 -6.09 -4.15
CA ILE A 91 0.42 -7.20 -5.09
C ILE A 91 -0.28 -8.40 -4.47
N GLU A 92 -1.30 -8.90 -5.17
CA GLU A 92 -2.05 -10.10 -4.79
C GLU A 92 -1.18 -11.36 -4.91
N LYS A 93 -1.55 -12.43 -4.20
CA LYS A 93 -0.91 -13.75 -4.34
C LYS A 93 -0.97 -14.21 -5.80
N GLY A 94 0.19 -14.52 -6.38
CA GLY A 94 0.25 -15.16 -7.69
C GLY A 94 -0.27 -16.59 -7.66
N ALA A 95 -0.45 -17.23 -8.82
CA ALA A 95 -0.86 -18.64 -8.90
C ALA A 95 0.11 -19.56 -8.13
N THR A 96 1.41 -19.26 -8.20
CA THR A 96 2.46 -19.85 -7.39
C THR A 96 3.24 -18.78 -6.62
N VAL A 97 4.01 -19.19 -5.62
CA VAL A 97 4.89 -18.29 -4.86
C VAL A 97 5.94 -17.62 -5.77
N LYS A 98 6.42 -18.33 -6.78
CA LYS A 98 7.39 -17.78 -7.75
C LYS A 98 6.77 -16.66 -8.59
N ASP A 99 5.48 -16.75 -8.89
CA ASP A 99 4.78 -15.69 -9.64
C ASP A 99 4.70 -14.40 -8.82
N SER A 100 4.46 -14.52 -7.50
CA SER A 100 4.51 -13.37 -6.58
C SER A 100 5.89 -12.70 -6.57
N TYR A 101 6.97 -13.50 -6.63
CA TYR A 101 8.35 -12.97 -6.67
C TYR A 101 8.70 -12.28 -7.97
N PHE A 102 8.10 -12.67 -9.10
CA PHE A 102 8.32 -12.02 -10.39
C PHE A 102 7.70 -10.62 -10.45
N ALA A 103 6.67 -10.35 -9.66
CA ALA A 103 5.93 -9.08 -9.69
C ALA A 103 6.62 -7.93 -8.95
N VAL A 104 7.62 -8.23 -8.10
CA VAL A 104 8.31 -7.29 -7.19
C VAL A 104 9.64 -6.82 -7.75
#